data_AF-A0A2E4DCC0-F1
#
_entry.id   AF-A0A2E4DCC0-F1
#
_cell.length_a   1.000
_cell.length_b   1.000
_cell.length_c   1.000
_cell.angle_alpha   90.00
_cell.angle_beta   90.00
_cell.angle_gamma   90.00
#
_symmetry.space_group_name_H-M   'P 1'
#
loop_
_entity.id
_entity.type
_entity.pdbx_description
1 polymer ?
#
loop_
_entity_poly.entity_id
_entity_poly.type
_entity_poly.pdbx_seq_one_letter_code
_entity_poly.pdbx_strand_id
1 'polypeptide(L)'
;MAKKNYKKIKGAVGIYQNISTKHYLAEKKIKGKNHNATFKTLYEAKQWREKYDGTEDSLLVAPERSHHATLKEVWEVMQRDHFPTLATSTKMIWRRRYKLLEIIEHLPMDQITPSRITSWVQHWANEFSQDEYQEQRGNARRCNLNNEINMFVTIFNWYKQSETFEKEALFLTNPIKRKHRALGFIKPVPDKKKQISLEDAYIFFEYLKPLYKQMAMLQFFLCSEDWRNCRLTMVQYRH
;
A
#
# COMPACT_ATOMS: atom_id res chain seq x y z
N MET A 1 4.60 46.93 -21.69
CA MET A 1 3.14 47.14 -21.48
C MET A 1 2.80 46.84 -20.03
N ALA A 2 2.15 47.77 -19.32
CA ALA A 2 1.73 47.56 -17.94
C ALA A 2 0.59 46.53 -17.88
N LYS A 3 0.79 45.43 -17.16
CA LYS A 3 -0.22 44.37 -17.02
C LYS A 3 -1.31 44.82 -16.06
N LYS A 4 -2.40 45.35 -16.60
CA LYS A 4 -3.44 46.07 -15.85
C LYS A 4 -4.15 45.29 -14.73
N ASN A 5 -3.94 43.97 -14.54
CA ASN A 5 -4.64 43.16 -13.52
C ASN A 5 -3.74 42.21 -12.72
N TYR A 6 -2.43 42.42 -12.73
CA TYR A 6 -1.47 41.49 -12.12
C TYR A 6 -0.62 42.15 -11.04
N LYS A 7 -0.65 41.58 -9.83
CA LYS A 7 0.19 42.00 -8.70
C LYS A 7 1.45 41.14 -8.64
N LYS A 8 2.63 41.76 -8.69
CA LYS A 8 3.90 41.04 -8.53
C LYS A 8 4.03 40.51 -7.10
N ILE A 9 4.44 39.25 -6.94
CA ILE A 9 4.63 38.63 -5.61
C ILE A 9 6.01 38.98 -5.07
N LYS A 10 6.08 39.44 -3.82
CA LYS A 10 7.35 39.70 -3.13
C LYS A 10 8.12 38.39 -2.95
N GLY A 11 9.40 38.36 -3.34
CA GLY A 11 10.27 37.18 -3.21
C GLY A 11 10.16 36.15 -4.35
N ALA A 12 9.29 36.36 -5.35
CA ALA A 12 9.19 35.48 -6.51
C ALA A 12 9.50 36.25 -7.80
N VAL A 13 10.65 35.94 -8.43
CA VAL A 13 11.04 36.57 -9.69
C VAL A 13 10.14 36.05 -10.81
N GLY A 14 9.62 36.96 -11.64
CA GLY A 14 8.81 36.60 -12.81
C GLY A 14 7.45 35.95 -12.51
N ILE A 15 6.95 35.98 -11.26
CA ILE A 15 5.63 35.45 -10.91
C ILE A 15 4.70 36.59 -10.48
N TYR A 16 3.48 36.57 -11.01
CA TYR A 16 2.45 37.56 -10.77
C TYR A 16 1.13 36.88 -10.39
N GLN A 17 0.34 37.49 -9.51
CA GLN A 17 -0.99 37.02 -9.16
C GLN A 17 -2.04 37.88 -9.83
N ASN A 18 -3.01 37.26 -10.47
CA ASN A 18 -4.19 37.95 -10.98
C ASN A 18 -5.09 38.39 -9.81
N ILE A 19 -5.50 39.66 -9.82
CA ILE A 19 -6.28 40.25 -8.72
C ILE A 19 -7.69 39.63 -8.64
N SER A 20 -8.33 39.35 -9.78
CA SER A 20 -9.69 38.81 -9.85
C SER A 20 -9.73 37.29 -9.71
N THR A 21 -8.95 36.55 -10.49
CA THR A 21 -9.02 35.08 -10.52
C THR A 21 -8.18 34.40 -9.46
N LYS A 22 -7.29 35.13 -8.76
CA LYS A 22 -6.27 34.60 -7.83
C LYS A 22 -5.27 33.61 -8.43
N HIS A 23 -5.34 33.34 -9.74
CA HIS A 23 -4.37 32.51 -10.45
C HIS A 23 -3.00 33.18 -10.56
N TYR A 24 -1.96 32.37 -10.74
CA TYR A 24 -0.56 32.78 -10.79
C TYR A 24 -0.06 32.71 -12.23
N LEU A 25 0.43 33.83 -12.77
CA LEU A 25 1.12 33.91 -14.05
C LEU A 25 2.64 33.83 -13.80
N ALA A 26 3.29 32.83 -14.36
CA ALA A 26 4.75 32.71 -14.38
C ALA A 26 5.31 33.15 -15.73
N GLU A 27 6.43 33.88 -15.71
CA GLU A 27 7.16 34.32 -16.89
C GLU A 27 8.63 33.91 -16.83
N LYS A 28 9.13 33.41 -17.95
CA LYS A 28 10.54 33.05 -18.15
C LYS A 28 11.01 33.49 -19.53
N LYS A 29 12.20 34.08 -19.60
CA LYS A 29 12.84 34.47 -20.85
C LYS A 29 13.90 33.42 -21.19
N ILE A 30 13.77 32.79 -22.36
CA ILE A 30 14.67 31.73 -22.83
C ILE A 30 15.06 32.08 -24.27
N LYS A 31 16.36 32.12 -24.56
CA LYS A 31 16.90 32.46 -25.90
C LYS A 31 16.29 33.73 -26.50
N GLY A 32 16.06 34.76 -25.68
CA GLY A 32 15.51 36.03 -26.13
C GLY A 32 13.98 36.08 -26.26
N LYS A 33 13.29 34.93 -26.26
CA LYS A 33 11.82 34.85 -26.31
C LYS A 33 11.21 34.80 -24.91
N ASN A 34 10.09 35.49 -24.72
CA ASN A 34 9.35 35.48 -23.46
C ASN A 34 8.27 34.40 -23.51
N HIS A 35 8.31 33.50 -22.54
CA HIS A 35 7.31 32.45 -22.35
C HIS A 35 6.53 32.72 -21.07
N ASN A 36 5.22 32.48 -21.12
CA ASN A 36 4.34 32.68 -19.98
C ASN A 36 3.33 31.52 -19.84
N ALA A 37 2.92 31.24 -18.61
CA ALA A 37 1.92 30.22 -18.30
C ALA A 37 1.17 30.58 -17.01
N THR A 38 -0.08 30.13 -16.90
CA THR A 38 -0.97 30.40 -15.76
C THR A 38 -1.24 29.14 -14.93
N PHE A 39 -1.26 29.28 -13.61
CA PHE A 39 -1.37 28.19 -12.64
C PHE A 39 -2.38 28.52 -11.55
N LYS A 40 -2.93 27.47 -10.91
CA LYS A 40 -3.86 27.66 -9.78
C LYS A 40 -3.11 27.96 -8.49
N THR A 41 -1.93 27.36 -8.31
CA THR A 41 -1.14 27.49 -7.09
C THR A 41 0.21 28.18 -7.32
N LEU A 42 0.73 28.84 -6.28
CA LEU A 42 2.06 29.46 -6.31
C LEU A 42 3.17 28.41 -6.49
N TYR A 43 2.96 27.20 -5.96
CA TYR A 43 3.91 26.11 -6.03
C TYR A 43 4.11 25.61 -7.46
N GLU A 44 3.01 25.36 -8.19
CA GLU A 44 3.05 25.00 -9.62
C GLU A 44 3.79 26.05 -10.44
N ALA A 45 3.49 27.33 -10.21
CA ALA A 45 4.15 28.44 -10.90
C ALA A 45 5.66 28.49 -10.65
N LYS A 46 6.11 28.19 -9.42
CA LYS A 46 7.54 28.09 -9.08
C LYS A 46 8.19 26.90 -9.78
N GLN A 47 7.60 25.72 -9.67
CA GLN A 47 8.11 24.51 -10.30
C GLN A 47 8.22 24.65 -11.82
N TRP A 48 7.21 25.23 -12.45
CA TRP A 48 7.21 25.51 -13.87
C TRP A 48 8.41 26.37 -14.29
N ARG A 49 8.66 27.45 -13.54
CA ARG A 49 9.73 28.39 -13.86
C ARG A 49 11.11 27.77 -13.64
N GLU A 50 11.26 26.87 -12.68
CA GLU A 50 12.50 26.10 -12.48
C GLU A 50 12.73 25.12 -13.63
N LYS A 51 11.71 24.32 -13.97
CA LYS A 51 11.82 23.19 -14.90
C LYS A 51 11.74 23.55 -16.39
N TYR A 52 11.09 24.65 -16.75
CA TYR A 52 10.86 24.98 -18.16
C TYR A 52 12.15 25.39 -18.89
N ASP A 53 12.50 24.69 -19.96
CA ASP A 53 13.75 24.83 -20.72
C ASP A 53 13.57 25.47 -22.11
N GLY A 54 12.33 25.82 -22.47
CA GLY A 54 12.01 26.48 -23.74
C GLY A 54 11.62 25.54 -24.88
N THR A 55 11.47 24.24 -24.60
CA THR A 55 10.79 23.32 -25.52
C THR A 55 9.28 23.38 -25.25
N GLU A 56 8.47 23.75 -26.25
CA GLU A 56 7.00 23.81 -26.13
C GLU A 56 6.37 22.45 -25.80
N ASP A 57 7.10 21.35 -26.01
CA ASP A 57 6.70 19.99 -25.64
C ASP A 57 6.68 19.72 -24.13
N SER A 58 7.35 20.52 -23.30
CA SER A 58 7.52 20.17 -21.88
C SER A 58 6.37 20.61 -20.97
N LEU A 59 5.32 21.28 -21.49
CA LEU A 59 4.31 21.96 -20.65
C LEU A 59 2.85 21.65 -20.93
N LEU A 60 2.54 20.90 -21.99
CA LEU A 60 1.17 20.47 -22.31
C LEU A 60 1.06 18.97 -22.55
N VAL A 61 2.09 18.19 -22.21
CA VAL A 61 1.88 16.77 -21.96
C VAL A 61 1.16 16.68 -20.62
N ALA A 62 -0.19 16.78 -20.67
CA ALA A 62 -1.00 16.02 -19.73
C ALA A 62 -0.31 14.67 -19.59
N PRO A 63 0.08 14.24 -18.37
CA PRO A 63 0.95 13.09 -18.18
C PRO A 63 0.45 12.01 -19.14
N GLU A 64 1.28 11.61 -20.11
CA GLU A 64 0.88 10.65 -21.15
C GLU A 64 0.03 9.62 -20.43
N ARG A 65 -1.27 9.56 -20.76
CA ARG A 65 -2.18 8.69 -20.02
C ARG A 65 -1.55 7.32 -20.11
N SER A 66 -1.08 6.81 -18.97
CA SER A 66 -0.37 5.54 -18.98
C SER A 66 -1.27 4.54 -19.70
N HIS A 67 -0.68 3.83 -20.64
CA HIS A 67 -1.40 2.79 -21.36
C HIS A 67 -1.68 1.56 -20.47
N HIS A 68 -1.16 1.54 -19.24
CA HIS A 68 -1.34 0.45 -18.30
C HIS A 68 -2.63 0.62 -17.50
N ALA A 69 -3.30 -0.50 -17.21
CA ALA A 69 -4.39 -0.53 -16.26
C ALA A 69 -3.95 0.01 -14.87
N THR A 70 -4.91 0.59 -14.15
CA THR A 70 -4.73 0.99 -12.75
C THR A 70 -4.76 -0.21 -11.82
N LEU A 71 -4.15 -0.08 -10.64
CA LEU A 71 -4.20 -1.14 -9.62
C LEU A 71 -5.64 -1.52 -9.26
N LYS A 72 -6.55 -0.55 -9.25
CA LYS A 72 -7.98 -0.78 -9.02
C LYS A 72 -8.60 -1.66 -10.10
N GLU A 73 -8.39 -1.33 -11.36
CA GLU A 73 -8.92 -2.09 -12.50
C GLU A 73 -8.38 -3.53 -12.48
N VAL A 74 -7.07 -3.68 -12.27
CA VAL A 74 -6.43 -5.01 -12.14
C VAL A 74 -7.04 -5.80 -10.99
N TRP A 75 -7.27 -5.17 -9.84
CA TRP A 75 -7.89 -5.83 -8.69
C TRP A 75 -9.34 -6.26 -8.95
N GLU A 76 -10.13 -5.44 -9.64
CA GLU A 76 -11.51 -5.75 -10.00
C GLU A 76 -11.59 -6.92 -11.00
N VAL A 77 -10.74 -6.91 -12.02
CA VAL A 77 -10.62 -8.03 -12.98
C VAL A 77 -10.17 -9.30 -12.26
N MET A 78 -9.17 -9.20 -11.37
CA MET A 78 -8.71 -10.32 -10.55
C MET A 78 -9.82 -10.89 -9.65
N GLN A 79 -10.68 -10.03 -9.09
CA GLN A 79 -11.85 -10.45 -8.32
C GLN A 79 -12.90 -11.16 -9.16
N ARG A 80 -13.09 -10.76 -10.41
CA ARG A 80 -14.05 -11.41 -11.30
C ARG A 80 -13.53 -12.76 -11.78
N ASP A 81 -12.27 -12.82 -12.19
CA ASP A 81 -11.74 -13.95 -12.96
C ASP A 81 -10.99 -14.97 -12.09
N HIS A 82 -10.25 -14.51 -11.08
CA HIS A 82 -9.45 -15.41 -10.23
C HIS A 82 -10.16 -15.80 -8.93
N PHE A 83 -10.85 -14.86 -8.27
CA PHE A 83 -11.44 -15.15 -6.96
C PHE A 83 -12.41 -16.33 -6.98
N PRO A 84 -13.25 -16.59 -8.00
CA PRO A 84 -14.15 -17.74 -7.98
C PRO A 84 -13.47 -19.07 -7.62
N THR A 85 -12.20 -19.23 -8.01
CA THR A 85 -11.37 -20.42 -7.71
C THR A 85 -10.88 -20.54 -6.27
N LEU A 86 -10.97 -19.46 -5.47
CA LEU A 86 -10.44 -19.40 -4.12
C LEU A 86 -11.50 -19.78 -3.06
N ALA A 87 -11.04 -20.36 -1.95
CA ALA A 87 -11.85 -20.58 -0.77
C ALA A 87 -12.43 -19.26 -0.21
N THR A 88 -13.63 -19.33 0.36
CA THR A 88 -14.36 -18.17 0.87
C THR A 88 -13.60 -17.41 1.98
N SER A 89 -12.90 -18.13 2.85
CA SER A 89 -12.03 -17.52 3.88
C SER A 89 -10.88 -16.72 3.26
N THR A 90 -10.25 -17.25 2.21
CA THR A 90 -9.17 -16.58 1.47
C THR A 90 -9.66 -15.28 0.83
N LYS A 91 -10.82 -15.31 0.17
CA LYS A 91 -11.46 -14.12 -0.43
C LYS A 91 -11.65 -12.99 0.59
N MET A 92 -12.19 -13.31 1.76
CA MET A 92 -12.41 -12.34 2.84
C MET A 92 -11.08 -11.76 3.37
N ILE A 93 -10.08 -12.61 3.59
CA ILE A 93 -8.76 -12.17 4.05
C ILE A 93 -8.12 -11.23 3.01
N TRP A 94 -8.25 -11.55 1.73
CA TRP A 94 -7.67 -10.77 0.64
C TRP A 94 -8.31 -9.39 0.53
N ARG A 95 -9.65 -9.31 0.55
CA ARG A 95 -10.38 -8.02 0.58
C ARG A 95 -9.96 -7.15 1.76
N ARG A 96 -9.85 -7.74 2.96
CA ARG A 96 -9.41 -7.01 4.16
C ARG A 96 -7.99 -6.46 4.01
N ARG A 97 -7.08 -7.20 3.39
CA ARG A 97 -5.69 -6.76 3.15
C ARG A 97 -5.61 -5.68 2.09
N TYR A 98 -6.42 -5.78 1.03
CA TYR A 98 -6.47 -4.79 -0.04
C TYR A 98 -6.89 -3.39 0.43
N LYS A 99 -7.65 -3.29 1.53
CA LYS A 99 -8.06 -1.99 2.09
C LYS A 99 -6.92 -0.98 2.29
N LEU A 100 -5.70 -1.44 2.63
CA LEU A 100 -4.55 -0.54 2.78
C LEU A 100 -3.94 -0.07 1.44
N LEU A 101 -4.27 -0.76 0.34
CA LEU A 101 -3.80 -0.46 -1.00
C LEU A 101 -4.68 0.59 -1.69
N GLU A 102 -5.91 0.82 -1.20
CA GLU A 102 -6.87 1.81 -1.74
C GLU A 102 -6.23 3.20 -1.92
N ILE A 103 -5.31 3.61 -1.04
CA ILE A 103 -4.64 4.92 -1.14
C ILE A 103 -3.80 5.09 -2.40
N ILE A 104 -3.37 4.00 -3.06
CA ILE A 104 -2.61 4.02 -4.30
C ILE A 104 -3.32 3.28 -5.45
N GLU A 105 -4.58 2.90 -5.29
CA GLU A 105 -5.29 2.09 -6.28
C GLU A 105 -5.54 2.82 -7.61
N HIS A 106 -5.57 4.14 -7.55
CA HIS A 106 -5.72 5.02 -8.71
C HIS A 106 -4.47 5.08 -9.60
N LEU A 107 -3.32 4.57 -9.11
CA LEU A 107 -2.09 4.60 -9.88
C LEU A 107 -2.10 3.52 -10.97
N PRO A 108 -1.69 3.85 -12.20
CA PRO A 108 -1.34 2.87 -13.23
C PRO A 108 -0.26 1.90 -12.74
N MET A 109 -0.33 0.64 -13.19
CA MET A 109 0.57 -0.42 -12.72
C MET A 109 2.06 -0.14 -12.98
N ASP A 110 2.39 0.55 -14.07
CA ASP A 110 3.75 1.00 -14.40
C ASP A 110 4.26 2.14 -13.50
N GLN A 111 3.35 2.94 -12.96
CA GLN A 111 3.69 4.06 -12.08
C GLN A 111 3.90 3.63 -10.61
N ILE A 112 3.55 2.40 -10.26
CA ILE A 112 3.80 1.82 -8.94
C ILE A 112 5.25 1.35 -8.87
N THR A 113 6.16 2.31 -8.76
CA THR A 113 7.60 2.08 -8.70
C THR A 113 8.07 1.63 -7.31
N PRO A 114 9.29 1.08 -7.16
CA PRO A 114 9.84 0.77 -5.85
C PRO A 114 9.89 1.97 -4.87
N SER A 115 10.07 3.20 -5.38
CA SER A 115 10.04 4.40 -4.55
C SER A 115 8.62 4.71 -4.06
N ARG A 116 7.59 4.54 -4.91
CA ARG A 116 6.18 4.66 -4.49
C ARG A 116 5.82 3.63 -3.42
N ILE A 117 6.25 2.39 -3.58
CA ILE A 117 6.06 1.36 -2.53
C ILE A 117 6.79 1.75 -1.25
N THR A 118 8.01 2.30 -1.34
CA THR A 118 8.75 2.78 -0.16
C THR A 118 7.92 3.84 0.59
N SER A 119 7.39 4.84 -0.11
CA SER A 119 6.52 5.87 0.50
C SER A 119 5.24 5.29 1.10
N TRP A 120 4.60 4.34 0.41
CA TRP A 120 3.40 3.65 0.91
C TRP A 120 3.68 2.86 2.20
N VAL A 121 4.79 2.11 2.23
CA VAL A 121 5.21 1.35 3.42
C VAL A 121 5.49 2.28 4.59
N GLN A 122 6.24 3.37 4.36
CA GLN A 122 6.57 4.34 5.40
C GLN A 122 5.32 5.03 5.95
N HIS A 123 4.38 5.42 5.08
CA HIS A 123 3.12 6.02 5.49
C HIS A 123 2.39 5.10 6.49
N TRP A 124 2.11 3.85 6.11
CA TRP A 124 1.39 2.93 6.98
C TRP A 124 2.20 2.47 8.20
N ALA A 125 3.52 2.32 8.07
CA ALA A 125 4.37 2.00 9.22
C ALA A 125 4.30 3.11 10.25
N ASN A 126 4.33 4.38 9.83
CA ASN A 126 4.18 5.54 10.71
C ASN A 126 2.79 5.61 11.34
N GLU A 127 1.73 5.50 10.54
CA GLU A 127 0.33 5.50 11.03
C GLU A 127 0.12 4.41 12.09
N PHE A 128 0.60 3.20 11.84
CA PHE A 128 0.47 2.11 12.82
C PHE A 128 1.46 2.21 13.98
N SER A 129 2.48 3.06 13.91
CA SER A 129 3.41 3.28 15.03
C SER A 129 2.91 4.34 16.02
N GLN A 130 1.91 5.15 15.66
CA GLN A 130 1.36 6.18 16.55
C GLN A 130 0.73 5.58 17.81
N ASP A 131 0.94 6.25 18.94
CA ASP A 131 0.46 5.80 20.26
C ASP A 131 -1.07 5.65 20.30
N GLU A 132 -1.79 6.58 19.67
CA GLU A 132 -3.26 6.54 19.58
C GLU A 132 -3.76 5.23 18.95
N TYR A 133 -3.14 4.80 17.84
CA TYR A 133 -3.47 3.52 17.20
C TYR A 133 -3.12 2.32 18.11
N GLN A 134 -2.00 2.42 18.82
CA GLN A 134 -1.48 1.35 19.68
C GLN A 134 -2.34 1.16 20.95
N GLU A 135 -2.89 2.24 21.50
CA GLU A 135 -3.75 2.23 22.68
C GLU A 135 -5.10 1.59 22.39
N GLN A 136 -5.74 1.94 21.26
CA GLN A 136 -7.07 1.42 20.89
C GLN A 136 -7.12 -0.10 20.65
N ARG A 137 -5.97 -0.74 20.34
CA ARG A 137 -5.90 -2.15 19.94
C ARG A 137 -5.50 -3.12 21.05
N GLY A 138 -5.04 -2.64 22.21
CA GLY A 138 -4.57 -3.48 23.31
C GLY A 138 -3.49 -4.48 22.88
N ASN A 139 -3.69 -5.79 23.07
CA ASN A 139 -2.72 -6.83 22.70
C ASN A 139 -2.72 -7.22 21.21
N ALA A 140 -3.71 -6.76 20.43
CA ALA A 140 -3.88 -7.12 19.02
C ALA A 140 -3.13 -6.18 18.06
N ARG A 141 -2.13 -5.46 18.55
CA ARG A 141 -1.40 -4.44 17.76
C ARG A 141 -0.62 -5.09 16.63
N ARG A 142 -0.65 -4.45 15.47
CA ARG A 142 0.05 -4.89 14.26
C ARG A 142 1.56 -4.87 14.47
N CYS A 143 2.24 -5.90 13.99
CA CYS A 143 3.71 -6.00 14.09
C CYS A 143 4.42 -5.63 12.80
N ASN A 144 3.79 -5.90 11.64
CA ASN A 144 4.37 -5.63 10.34
C ASN A 144 3.30 -5.52 9.23
N LEU A 145 3.75 -5.14 8.04
CA LEU A 145 2.97 -5.02 6.80
C LEU A 145 3.24 -6.16 5.81
N ASN A 146 3.85 -7.27 6.24
CA ASN A 146 4.28 -8.33 5.33
C ASN A 146 3.11 -8.95 4.55
N ASN A 147 1.92 -9.04 5.16
CA ASN A 147 0.75 -9.60 4.51
C ASN A 147 0.27 -8.75 3.33
N GLU A 148 0.33 -7.42 3.47
CA GLU A 148 -0.07 -6.47 2.43
C GLU A 148 1.02 -6.30 1.38
N ILE A 149 2.30 -6.34 1.78
CA ILE A 149 3.42 -6.41 0.84
C ILE A 149 3.32 -7.68 -0.02
N ASN A 150 2.97 -8.82 0.58
CA ASN A 150 2.73 -10.06 -0.16
C ASN A 150 1.50 -9.94 -1.07
N MET A 151 0.48 -9.16 -0.69
CA MET A 151 -0.67 -8.89 -1.55
C MET A 151 -0.24 -8.17 -2.84
N PHE A 152 0.62 -7.15 -2.75
CA PHE A 152 1.20 -6.53 -3.95
C PHE A 152 1.91 -7.56 -4.82
N VAL A 153 2.73 -8.42 -4.22
CA VAL A 153 3.43 -9.47 -4.99
C VAL A 153 2.43 -10.37 -5.72
N THR A 154 1.37 -10.80 -5.05
CA THR A 154 0.32 -11.62 -5.65
C THR A 154 -0.38 -10.90 -6.80
N ILE A 155 -0.78 -9.63 -6.61
CA ILE A 155 -1.47 -8.85 -7.66
C ILE A 155 -0.55 -8.66 -8.88
N PHE A 156 0.71 -8.27 -8.67
CA PHE A 156 1.66 -8.07 -9.77
C PHE A 156 1.97 -9.37 -10.52
N ASN A 157 2.13 -10.48 -9.80
CA ASN A 157 2.37 -11.77 -10.43
C ASN A 157 1.15 -12.23 -11.23
N TRP A 158 -0.06 -12.05 -10.70
CA TRP A 158 -1.30 -12.37 -11.39
C TRP A 158 -1.48 -11.50 -12.64
N TYR A 159 -1.25 -10.19 -12.52
CA TYR A 159 -1.30 -9.24 -13.64
C TYR A 159 -0.38 -9.66 -14.79
N LYS A 160 0.84 -10.12 -14.48
CA LYS A 160 1.78 -10.63 -15.49
C LYS A 160 1.36 -11.95 -16.14
N GLN A 161 0.51 -12.74 -15.50
CA GLN A 161 0.03 -14.03 -15.99
C GLN A 161 -1.33 -13.93 -16.68
N SER A 162 -2.05 -12.83 -16.49
CA SER A 162 -3.37 -12.62 -17.06
C SER A 162 -3.27 -12.35 -18.56
N GLU A 163 -4.00 -13.13 -19.36
CA GLU A 163 -4.13 -12.92 -20.82
C GLU A 163 -4.69 -11.54 -21.17
N THR A 164 -5.54 -10.97 -20.30
CA THR A 164 -6.14 -9.65 -20.49
C THR A 164 -5.09 -8.53 -20.52
N PHE A 165 -3.99 -8.70 -19.77
CA PHE A 165 -2.97 -7.67 -19.58
C PHE A 165 -1.60 -8.07 -20.16
N GLU A 166 -1.54 -9.13 -20.95
CA GLU A 166 -0.30 -9.74 -21.43
C GLU A 166 0.64 -8.71 -22.11
N LYS A 167 0.08 -7.87 -23.00
CA LYS A 167 0.86 -6.89 -23.78
C LYS A 167 1.46 -5.78 -22.92
N GLU A 168 0.72 -5.28 -21.94
CA GLU A 168 1.17 -4.20 -21.05
C GLU A 168 2.04 -4.72 -19.90
N ALA A 169 1.80 -5.94 -19.43
CA ALA A 169 2.56 -6.51 -18.31
C ALA A 169 3.92 -7.11 -18.71
N LEU A 170 4.17 -7.29 -20.01
CA LEU A 170 5.34 -8.00 -20.55
C LEU A 170 6.68 -7.48 -19.99
N PHE A 171 6.86 -6.16 -20.03
CA PHE A 171 8.09 -5.49 -19.57
C PHE A 171 8.03 -5.04 -18.11
N LEU A 172 6.90 -5.24 -17.43
CA LEU A 172 6.72 -4.79 -16.07
C LEU A 172 7.50 -5.69 -15.11
N THR A 173 8.25 -5.06 -14.21
CA THR A 173 8.97 -5.75 -13.14
C THR A 173 8.23 -5.56 -11.82
N ASN A 174 8.29 -6.58 -10.95
CA ASN A 174 7.67 -6.46 -9.64
C ASN A 174 8.42 -5.37 -8.81
N PRO A 175 7.71 -4.31 -8.35
CA PRO A 175 8.35 -3.21 -7.64
C PRO A 175 8.73 -3.57 -6.22
N ILE A 176 8.20 -4.69 -5.67
CA ILE A 176 8.48 -5.12 -4.31
C ILE A 176 9.91 -5.67 -4.20
N LYS A 177 10.74 -5.00 -3.39
CA LYS A 177 12.11 -5.38 -3.08
C LYS A 177 12.24 -5.85 -1.62
N ARG A 178 13.33 -6.56 -1.30
CA ARG A 178 13.61 -7.05 0.07
C ARG A 178 13.56 -5.93 1.11
N LYS A 179 14.06 -4.74 0.78
CA LYS A 179 14.04 -3.56 1.67
C LYS A 179 12.64 -3.16 2.15
N HIS A 180 11.59 -3.39 1.36
CA HIS A 180 10.23 -3.01 1.75
C HIS A 180 9.71 -3.85 2.92
N ARG A 181 10.12 -5.12 3.03
CA ARG A 181 9.77 -5.98 4.17
C ARG A 181 10.45 -5.50 5.45
N ALA A 182 11.69 -5.03 5.35
CA ALA A 182 12.41 -4.44 6.48
C ALA A 182 11.76 -3.12 6.94
N LEU A 183 11.41 -2.24 5.99
CA LEU A 183 10.73 -0.97 6.29
C LEU A 183 9.31 -1.16 6.83
N GLY A 184 8.63 -2.25 6.46
CA GLY A 184 7.29 -2.56 6.92
C GLY A 184 7.21 -3.16 8.32
N PHE A 185 8.33 -3.18 9.05
CA PHE A 185 8.38 -3.66 10.43
C PHE A 185 8.03 -2.52 11.39
N ILE A 186 6.98 -2.72 12.20
CA ILE A 186 6.44 -1.71 13.12
C ILE A 186 6.97 -1.96 14.53
N LYS A 187 6.89 -3.22 14.99
CA LYS A 187 7.36 -3.63 16.31
C LYS A 187 7.87 -5.07 16.26
N PRO A 188 8.77 -5.46 17.18
CA PRO A 188 9.17 -6.84 17.33
C PRO A 188 7.94 -7.75 17.50
N VAL A 189 7.94 -8.85 16.76
CA VAL A 189 6.96 -9.91 16.98
C VAL A 189 7.28 -10.50 18.35
N PRO A 190 6.33 -10.52 19.30
CA PRO A 190 6.58 -11.09 20.61
C PRO A 190 6.93 -12.57 20.43
N ASP A 191 8.00 -13.01 21.08
CA ASP A 191 8.29 -14.43 21.12
C ASP A 191 7.18 -15.12 21.90
N LYS A 192 6.56 -16.12 21.26
CA LYS A 192 5.49 -16.91 21.85
C LYS A 192 5.99 -18.33 21.92
N LYS A 193 6.14 -18.84 23.14
CA LYS A 193 6.33 -20.27 23.38
C LYS A 193 5.04 -20.97 22.92
N LYS A 194 5.03 -21.45 21.68
CA LYS A 194 3.88 -22.16 21.08
C LYS A 194 3.82 -23.63 21.47
N GLN A 195 4.88 -24.12 22.10
CA GLN A 195 4.97 -25.49 22.58
C GLN A 195 4.50 -25.54 24.03
N ILE A 196 3.54 -26.43 24.28
CA ILE A 196 3.11 -26.82 25.62
C ILE A 196 4.07 -27.91 26.11
N SER A 197 4.49 -27.87 27.38
CA SER A 197 5.24 -28.98 27.94
C SER A 197 4.30 -30.18 28.16
N LEU A 198 4.86 -31.37 28.37
CA LEU A 198 4.05 -32.55 28.64
C LEU A 198 3.27 -32.39 29.95
N GLU A 199 3.90 -31.79 30.96
CA GLU A 199 3.32 -31.50 32.27
C GLU A 199 2.15 -30.51 32.13
N ASP A 200 2.36 -29.41 31.40
CA ASP A 200 1.31 -28.43 31.12
C ASP A 200 0.13 -29.04 30.35
N ALA A 201 0.40 -30.01 29.46
CA ALA A 201 -0.66 -30.71 28.72
C ALA A 201 -1.50 -31.60 29.64
N TYR A 202 -0.87 -32.32 30.59
CA TYR A 202 -1.60 -33.11 31.58
C TYR A 202 -2.43 -32.23 32.51
N ILE A 203 -1.87 -31.12 33.00
CA ILE A 203 -2.60 -30.12 33.79
C ILE A 203 -3.81 -29.62 32.99
N PHE A 204 -3.62 -29.28 31.71
CA PHE A 204 -4.71 -28.87 30.83
C PHE A 204 -5.84 -29.91 30.74
N PHE A 205 -5.52 -31.20 30.60
CA PHE A 205 -6.52 -32.27 30.55
C PHE A 205 -7.31 -32.41 31.84
N GLU A 206 -6.73 -32.11 33.00
CA GLU A 206 -7.42 -32.19 34.30
C GLU A 206 -8.49 -31.10 34.46
N TYR A 207 -8.30 -29.93 33.87
CA TYR A 207 -9.29 -28.83 33.91
C TYR A 207 -10.44 -28.99 32.91
N LEU A 208 -10.39 -29.98 32.01
CA LEU A 208 -11.45 -30.22 31.02
C LEU A 208 -12.56 -31.12 31.56
N LYS A 209 -13.82 -30.82 31.19
CA LYS A 209 -14.95 -31.73 31.43
C LYS A 209 -14.69 -33.08 30.73
N PRO A 210 -15.25 -34.21 31.24
CA PRO A 210 -14.89 -35.56 30.78
C PRO A 210 -14.89 -35.77 29.25
N LEU A 211 -15.90 -35.27 28.53
CA LEU A 211 -15.97 -35.39 27.07
C LEU A 211 -14.82 -34.65 26.36
N TYR A 212 -14.56 -33.39 26.74
CA TYR A 212 -13.49 -32.60 26.15
C TYR A 212 -12.11 -33.14 26.51
N LYS A 213 -11.95 -33.68 27.73
CA LYS A 213 -10.72 -34.36 28.15
C LYS A 213 -10.42 -35.55 27.23
N GLN A 214 -11.40 -36.42 26.99
CA GLN A 214 -11.25 -37.58 26.11
C GLN A 214 -10.91 -37.17 24.67
N MET A 215 -11.60 -36.16 24.13
CA MET A 215 -11.30 -35.64 22.79
C MET A 215 -9.90 -35.02 22.69
N ALA A 216 -9.51 -34.21 23.68
CA ALA A 216 -8.20 -33.56 23.70
C ALA A 216 -7.07 -34.59 23.85
N MET A 217 -7.24 -35.60 24.70
CA MET A 217 -6.30 -36.71 24.84
C MET A 217 -6.21 -37.53 23.55
N LEU A 218 -7.35 -37.86 22.92
CA LEU A 218 -7.37 -38.56 21.65
C LEU A 218 -6.61 -37.78 20.57
N GLN A 219 -6.87 -36.47 20.45
CA GLN A 219 -6.12 -35.59 19.54
C GLN A 219 -4.63 -35.57 19.87
N PHE A 220 -4.27 -35.46 21.15
CA PHE A 220 -2.88 -35.45 21.59
C PHE A 220 -2.13 -36.74 21.18
N PHE A 221 -2.76 -37.91 21.31
CA PHE A 221 -2.14 -39.19 20.94
C PHE A 221 -2.16 -39.48 19.44
N LEU A 222 -3.25 -39.13 18.74
CA LEU A 222 -3.37 -39.37 17.28
C LEU A 222 -2.52 -38.41 16.45
N CYS A 223 -2.31 -37.18 16.91
CA CYS A 223 -1.50 -36.19 16.22
C CYS A 223 0.02 -36.34 16.48
N SER A 224 0.46 -37.44 17.11
CA SER A 224 1.82 -37.60 17.62
C SER A 224 2.92 -37.74 16.57
N GLU A 225 2.60 -38.00 15.29
CA GLU A 225 3.61 -37.97 14.21
C GLU A 225 4.11 -36.54 13.89
N ASP A 226 3.33 -35.50 14.22
CA ASP A 226 3.78 -34.11 14.07
C ASP A 226 3.08 -33.18 15.08
N TRP A 227 3.14 -33.53 16.37
CA TRP A 227 2.59 -32.71 17.45
C TRP A 227 3.19 -31.29 17.49
N ARG A 228 4.34 -31.09 16.83
CA ARG A 228 4.99 -29.77 16.63
C ARG A 228 4.21 -28.86 15.67
N ASN A 229 3.42 -29.43 14.75
CA ASN A 229 2.58 -28.70 13.78
C ASN A 229 1.09 -28.75 14.09
N CYS A 230 0.64 -29.62 15.00
CA CYS A 230 -0.73 -29.63 15.48
C CYS A 230 -1.01 -28.41 16.35
N ARG A 231 -1.42 -27.32 15.68
CA ARG A 231 -2.11 -26.20 16.33
C ARG A 231 -3.45 -26.72 16.84
N LEU A 232 -3.46 -27.24 18.07
CA LEU A 232 -4.66 -27.20 18.90
C LEU A 232 -5.02 -25.73 19.09
N THR A 233 -5.76 -25.17 18.15
CA THR A 233 -6.42 -23.87 18.32
C THR A 233 -7.50 -24.09 19.36
N MET A 234 -7.16 -23.93 20.63
CA MET A 234 -8.16 -23.73 21.67
C MET A 234 -8.96 -22.49 21.28
N VAL A 235 -10.15 -22.70 20.74
CA VAL A 235 -11.16 -21.65 20.68
C VAL A 235 -11.51 -21.34 22.13
N GLN A 236 -11.00 -20.23 22.66
CA GLN A 236 -11.42 -19.73 23.96
C GLN A 236 -12.93 -19.45 23.89
N TYR A 237 -13.74 -20.38 24.40
CA TYR A 237 -15.12 -20.10 24.75
C TYR A 237 -15.09 -19.16 25.96
N ARG A 238 -15.12 -17.85 25.69
CA ARG A 238 -15.50 -16.87 26.71
C ARG A 238 -17.00 -16.97 26.89
N HIS A 239 -17.43 -17.49 28.04
CA HIS A 239 -18.77 -17.27 28.57
C HIS A 239 -18.87 -15.84 29.11
#